data_AF-A0A383D109-F1
#
_entry.id   AF-A0A383D109-F1
#
_cell.length_a   1.000
_cell.length_b   1.000
_cell.length_c   1.000
_cell.angle_alpha   90.00
_cell.angle_beta   90.00
_cell.angle_gamma   90.00
#
_symmetry.space_group_name_H-M   'P 1'
#
loop_
_entity.id
_entity.type
_entity.pdbx_description
1 polymer ?
#
loop_
_entity_poly.entity_id
_entity_poly.type
_entity_poly.pdbx_seq_one_letter_code
_entity_poly.pdbx_strand_id
1 'polypeptide(L)'
;MRTKSEYLDIVGVSFLIIIITYLFVSILIRARKKDLRWKTAFIYSGIIAFLLLINNINNLPLEFYSYDTKDTWISFWTGNVLLEVLFGPVVMFFFIGMLIAAAEPFYRDQYPKQISFRHILTAQGIKSRSFFNSAIIGISLTFAFFAFRTIFHLIENKMGGFTTTEVPKFDMLSTYIPFVGVLLAGLSRAIRIETIFRMFFIPFLQKYTKSTIFAVVASSIIWGLQHAAHGFHQPFYM
;
A
#
# COMPACT_ATOMS: atom_id res chain seq x y z
N MET A 1 -8.46 19.35 -20.30
CA MET A 1 -8.26 18.21 -21.21
C MET A 1 -7.71 17.06 -20.39
N ARG A 2 -8.43 15.94 -20.26
CA ARG A 2 -7.90 14.74 -19.59
C ARG A 2 -6.74 14.18 -20.40
N THR A 3 -5.57 14.04 -19.82
CA THR A 3 -4.38 13.51 -20.50
C THR A 3 -4.50 12.00 -20.72
N LYS A 4 -3.81 11.44 -21.73
CA LYS A 4 -3.85 9.99 -22.04
C LYS A 4 -3.46 9.10 -20.85
N SER A 5 -2.68 9.63 -19.91
CA SER A 5 -2.28 8.97 -18.66
C SER A 5 -3.46 8.73 -17.70
N GLU A 6 -4.44 9.64 -17.65
CA GLU A 6 -5.62 9.47 -16.79
C GLU A 6 -6.46 8.26 -17.22
N TYR A 7 -6.57 7.99 -18.52
CA TYR A 7 -7.27 6.81 -19.01
C TYR A 7 -6.58 5.51 -18.61
N LEU A 8 -5.24 5.47 -18.64
CA LEU A 8 -4.46 4.31 -18.20
C LEU A 8 -4.61 4.06 -16.69
N ASP A 9 -4.64 5.14 -15.91
CA ASP A 9 -4.87 5.07 -14.46
C ASP A 9 -6.26 4.53 -14.13
N ILE A 10 -7.31 5.03 -14.80
CA ILE A 10 -8.69 4.53 -14.65
C ILE A 10 -8.76 3.02 -14.94
N VAL A 11 -8.09 2.56 -16.00
CA VAL A 11 -8.03 1.12 -16.32
C VAL A 11 -7.32 0.35 -15.21
N GLY A 12 -6.16 0.83 -14.75
CA GLY A 12 -5.40 0.21 -13.66
C GLY A 12 -6.19 0.12 -12.35
N VAL A 13 -6.90 1.18 -11.98
CA VAL A 13 -7.76 1.24 -10.80
C VAL A 13 -8.97 0.31 -10.95
N SER A 14 -9.56 0.22 -12.14
CA SER A 14 -10.67 -0.71 -12.40
C SER A 14 -10.25 -2.16 -12.17
N PHE A 15 -9.06 -2.56 -12.65
CA PHE A 15 -8.50 -3.88 -12.35
C PHE A 15 -8.25 -4.07 -10.85
N LEU A 16 -7.77 -3.06 -10.14
CA LEU A 16 -7.57 -3.13 -8.70
C LEU A 16 -8.88 -3.42 -7.95
N ILE A 17 -9.96 -2.71 -8.31
CA ILE A 17 -11.28 -2.89 -7.71
C ILE A 17 -11.79 -4.31 -7.95
N ILE A 18 -11.62 -4.84 -9.16
CA ILE A 18 -12.00 -6.22 -9.50
C ILE A 18 -11.20 -7.21 -8.63
N ILE A 19 -9.89 -7.01 -8.49
CA ILE A 19 -9.00 -7.86 -7.66
C ILE A 19 -9.44 -7.84 -6.18
N ILE A 20 -9.69 -6.66 -5.62
CA ILE A 20 -10.12 -6.50 -4.22
C ILE A 20 -11.51 -7.10 -4.01
N THR A 21 -12.43 -6.90 -4.95
CA THR A 21 -13.77 -7.48 -4.90
C THR A 21 -13.70 -9.01 -4.90
N TYR A 22 -12.88 -9.59 -5.78
CA TYR A 22 -12.65 -11.03 -5.78
C TYR A 22 -12.08 -11.52 -4.44
N LEU A 23 -11.09 -10.81 -3.87
CA LEU A 23 -10.54 -11.13 -2.56
C LEU A 23 -11.64 -11.18 -1.49
N PHE A 24 -12.51 -10.18 -1.41
CA PHE A 24 -13.60 -10.17 -0.43
C PHE A 24 -14.64 -11.26 -0.68
N VAL A 25 -15.00 -11.55 -1.93
CA VAL A 25 -15.88 -12.70 -2.24
C VAL A 25 -15.23 -14.02 -1.84
N SER A 26 -13.91 -14.15 -2.02
CA SER A 26 -13.17 -15.38 -1.65
C SER A 26 -13.20 -15.67 -0.15
N ILE A 27 -13.36 -14.65 0.71
CA ILE A 27 -13.56 -14.80 2.15
C ILE A 27 -14.81 -15.66 2.40
N LEU A 28 -15.92 -15.42 1.71
CA LEU A 28 -17.17 -16.16 1.92
C LEU A 28 -17.01 -17.66 1.63
N ILE A 29 -16.16 -18.01 0.66
CA ILE A 29 -15.89 -19.41 0.28
C ILE A 29 -14.95 -20.05 1.30
N ARG A 30 -13.87 -19.36 1.66
CA ARG A 30 -12.83 -19.89 2.56
C ARG A 30 -13.24 -19.88 4.03
N ALA A 31 -14.12 -18.96 4.44
CA ALA A 31 -14.70 -18.92 5.78
C ALA A 31 -15.51 -20.20 6.08
N ARG A 32 -16.29 -20.69 5.10
CA ARG A 32 -17.02 -21.97 5.23
C ARG A 32 -16.11 -23.16 5.45
N LYS A 33 -14.89 -23.11 4.90
CA LYS A 33 -13.86 -24.15 5.06
C LYS A 33 -13.02 -23.98 6.34
N LYS A 34 -13.31 -22.97 7.18
CA LYS A 34 -12.54 -22.60 8.37
C LYS A 34 -11.04 -22.37 8.07
N ASP A 35 -10.76 -21.89 6.87
CA ASP A 35 -9.41 -21.80 6.32
C ASP A 35 -8.71 -20.45 6.57
N LEU A 36 -9.47 -19.50 7.14
CA LEU A 36 -9.05 -18.12 7.35
C LEU A 36 -8.37 -17.93 8.69
N ARG A 37 -7.21 -17.27 8.68
CA ARG A 37 -6.43 -16.94 9.89
C ARG A 37 -6.75 -15.53 10.40
N TRP A 38 -7.97 -15.34 10.89
CA TRP A 38 -8.48 -14.05 11.39
C TRP A 38 -7.59 -13.40 12.45
N LYS A 39 -7.09 -14.17 13.42
CA LYS A 39 -6.22 -13.66 14.50
C LYS A 39 -4.98 -12.98 13.92
N THR A 40 -4.30 -13.62 12.97
CA THR A 40 -3.12 -13.03 12.33
C THR A 40 -3.50 -11.76 11.60
N ALA A 41 -4.55 -11.81 10.76
CA ALA A 41 -4.97 -10.68 9.95
C ALA A 41 -5.29 -9.44 10.80
N PHE A 42 -6.05 -9.62 11.89
CA PHE A 42 -6.42 -8.52 12.78
C PHE A 42 -5.29 -8.03 13.69
N ILE A 43 -4.29 -8.84 14.01
CA ILE A 43 -3.09 -8.34 14.70
C ILE A 43 -2.34 -7.34 13.81
N TYR A 44 -2.09 -7.70 12.54
CA TYR A 44 -1.36 -6.82 11.62
C TYR A 44 -2.16 -5.56 11.27
N SER A 45 -3.47 -5.69 11.02
CA SER A 45 -4.29 -4.52 10.77
C SER A 45 -4.47 -3.64 12.02
N GLY A 46 -4.49 -4.24 13.21
CA GLY A 46 -4.49 -3.53 14.50
C GLY A 46 -3.27 -2.63 14.68
N ILE A 47 -2.08 -3.12 14.33
CA ILE A 47 -0.85 -2.32 14.37
C ILE A 47 -0.95 -1.10 13.45
N ILE A 48 -1.44 -1.28 12.21
CA ILE A 48 -1.58 -0.17 11.26
C ILE A 48 -2.64 0.83 11.71
N ALA A 49 -3.78 0.35 12.20
CA ALA A 49 -4.85 1.20 12.70
C ALA A 49 -4.39 2.01 13.92
N PHE A 50 -3.63 1.39 14.82
CA PHE A 50 -3.04 2.09 15.96
C PHE A 50 -2.02 3.14 15.53
N LEU A 51 -1.15 2.84 14.56
CA LEU A 51 -0.23 3.83 13.99
C LEU A 51 -0.98 4.97 13.28
N LEU A 52 -2.09 4.68 12.60
CA LEU A 52 -2.95 5.68 11.98
C LEU A 52 -3.64 6.57 13.02
N LEU A 53 -4.13 5.99 14.11
CA LEU A 53 -4.69 6.74 15.24
C LEU A 53 -3.66 7.71 15.82
N ILE A 54 -2.44 7.24 16.13
CA ILE A 54 -1.36 8.09 16.63
C ILE A 54 -1.03 9.18 15.61
N ASN A 55 -0.92 8.83 14.32
CA ASN A 55 -0.63 9.78 13.26
C ASN A 55 -1.69 10.88 13.18
N ASN A 56 -2.98 10.52 13.22
CA ASN A 56 -4.06 11.49 13.10
C ASN A 56 -4.09 12.43 14.32
N ILE A 57 -3.91 11.90 15.54
CA ILE A 57 -3.76 12.71 16.76
C ILE A 57 -2.56 13.66 16.62
N ASN A 58 -1.44 13.17 16.11
CA ASN A 58 -0.22 13.92 15.95
C ASN A 58 -0.32 15.04 14.89
N ASN A 59 -1.25 14.91 13.93
CA ASN A 59 -1.53 15.94 12.92
C ASN A 59 -2.67 16.91 13.33
N LEU A 60 -3.45 16.63 14.39
CA LEU A 60 -4.51 17.53 14.83
C LEU A 60 -4.08 18.99 15.02
N PRO A 61 -2.90 19.31 15.59
CA PRO A 61 -2.46 20.70 15.69
C PRO A 61 -2.32 21.38 14.33
N LEU A 62 -1.84 20.65 13.30
CA LEU A 62 -1.74 21.14 11.93
C LEU A 62 -3.13 21.42 11.35
N GLU A 63 -4.11 20.57 11.64
CA GLU A 63 -5.50 20.77 11.21
C GLU A 63 -6.14 22.02 11.84
N PHE A 64 -5.74 22.40 13.06
CA PHE A 64 -6.18 23.66 13.66
C PHE A 64 -5.61 24.89 12.93
N TYR A 65 -4.40 24.81 12.38
CA TYR A 65 -3.83 25.90 11.59
C TYR A 65 -4.53 26.07 10.23
N SER A 66 -5.11 25.00 9.67
CA SER A 66 -5.88 25.01 8.42
C SER A 66 -7.38 25.21 8.61
N TYR A 67 -7.84 25.52 9.84
CA TYR A 67 -9.26 25.70 10.13
C TYR A 67 -9.88 26.88 9.36
N ASP A 68 -10.86 26.60 8.51
CA ASP A 68 -11.65 27.65 7.85
C ASP A 68 -12.64 28.24 8.86
N THR A 69 -12.47 29.52 9.18
CA THR A 69 -13.36 30.27 10.07
C THR A 69 -14.81 30.36 9.60
N LYS A 70 -15.11 29.99 8.34
CA LYS A 70 -16.48 29.85 7.83
C LYS A 70 -17.18 28.60 8.36
N ASP A 71 -16.43 27.57 8.75
CA ASP A 71 -16.99 26.33 9.27
C ASP A 71 -17.39 26.48 10.73
N THR A 72 -18.44 25.77 11.13
CA THR A 72 -18.79 25.68 12.55
C THR A 72 -17.77 24.83 13.29
N TRP A 73 -17.52 25.16 14.56
CA TRP A 73 -16.69 24.33 15.45
C TRP A 73 -17.15 22.87 15.48
N ILE A 74 -18.45 22.62 15.49
CA ILE A 74 -19.00 21.26 15.48
C ILE A 74 -18.62 20.51 14.20
N SER A 75 -18.69 21.15 13.03
CA SER A 75 -18.29 20.55 11.75
C SER A 75 -16.81 20.15 11.78
N PHE A 76 -15.95 21.04 12.27
CA PHE A 76 -14.51 20.78 12.40
C PHE A 76 -14.21 19.59 13.32
N TRP A 77 -14.79 19.56 14.53
CA TRP A 77 -14.59 18.45 15.47
C TRP A 77 -15.17 17.14 14.93
N THR A 78 -16.31 17.20 14.23
CA THR A 78 -16.92 16.01 13.62
C THR A 78 -16.05 15.47 12.49
N GLY A 79 -15.54 16.33 11.61
CA GLY A 79 -14.65 15.93 10.52
C GLY A 79 -13.32 15.38 11.05
N ASN A 80 -12.55 16.20 11.75
CA ASN A 80 -11.17 15.88 12.08
C ASN A 80 -11.06 14.89 13.23
N VAL A 81 -11.92 14.99 14.26
CA VAL A 81 -11.79 14.11 15.44
C VAL A 81 -12.67 12.87 15.32
N LEU A 82 -13.96 13.03 15.04
CA LEU A 82 -14.86 11.87 14.97
C LEU A 82 -14.59 11.03 13.70
N LEU A 83 -14.55 11.65 12.52
CA LEU A 83 -14.40 10.89 11.27
C LEU A 83 -12.95 10.48 11.00
N GLU A 84 -11.97 11.39 11.12
CA GLU A 84 -10.59 11.06 10.78
C GLU A 84 -9.84 10.36 11.92
N VAL A 85 -9.80 10.93 13.13
CA VAL A 85 -9.04 10.35 14.24
C VAL A 85 -9.67 9.06 14.76
N LEU A 86 -10.99 9.00 14.94
CA LEU A 86 -11.64 7.82 15.53
C LEU A 86 -12.11 6.82 14.47
N PHE A 87 -12.92 7.25 13.51
CA PHE A 87 -13.54 6.33 12.55
C PHE A 87 -12.57 5.83 11.46
N GLY A 88 -11.66 6.69 10.98
CA GLY A 88 -10.66 6.36 9.97
C GLY A 88 -9.82 5.10 10.30
N PRO A 89 -9.18 5.03 11.48
CA PRO A 89 -8.49 3.83 11.94
C PRO A 89 -9.34 2.57 11.97
N VAL A 90 -10.61 2.67 12.35
CA VAL A 90 -11.53 1.52 12.39
C VAL A 90 -11.81 1.00 10.98
N VAL A 91 -12.07 1.89 10.02
CA VAL A 91 -12.25 1.50 8.62
C VAL A 91 -10.99 0.84 8.07
N MET A 92 -9.82 1.44 8.34
CA MET A 92 -8.53 0.91 7.89
C MET A 92 -8.20 -0.46 8.52
N PHE A 93 -8.54 -0.64 9.80
CA PHE A 93 -8.41 -1.90 10.52
C PHE A 93 -9.17 -3.03 9.82
N PHE A 94 -10.45 -2.81 9.51
CA PHE A 94 -11.29 -3.80 8.87
C PHE A 94 -10.88 -4.03 7.43
N PHE A 95 -10.58 -2.97 6.67
CA PHE A 95 -10.15 -3.08 5.28
C PHE A 95 -8.88 -3.90 5.13
N ILE A 96 -7.82 -3.58 5.88
CA ILE A 96 -6.57 -4.34 5.82
C ILE A 96 -6.72 -5.74 6.42
N GLY A 97 -7.46 -5.86 7.53
CA GLY A 97 -7.71 -7.16 8.16
C GLY A 97 -8.40 -8.12 7.18
N MET A 98 -9.42 -7.66 6.47
CA MET A 98 -10.10 -8.46 5.44
C MET A 98 -9.19 -8.77 4.25
N LEU A 99 -8.38 -7.80 3.78
CA LEU A 99 -7.41 -8.05 2.69
C LEU A 99 -6.41 -9.16 3.06
N ILE A 100 -5.80 -9.09 4.25
CA ILE A 100 -4.84 -10.10 4.70
C ILE A 100 -5.52 -11.45 4.89
N ALA A 101 -6.69 -11.48 5.53
CA ALA A 101 -7.44 -12.71 5.75
C ALA A 101 -7.79 -13.40 4.43
N ALA A 102 -8.18 -12.63 3.41
CA ALA A 102 -8.51 -13.14 2.09
C ALA A 102 -7.29 -13.67 1.31
N ALA A 103 -6.16 -12.96 1.38
CA ALA A 103 -4.97 -13.27 0.58
C ALA A 103 -4.08 -14.36 1.20
N GLU A 104 -4.00 -14.45 2.53
CA GLU A 104 -3.12 -15.42 3.23
C GLU A 104 -3.30 -16.88 2.78
N PRO A 105 -4.53 -17.39 2.57
CA PRO A 105 -4.71 -18.75 2.10
C PRO A 105 -4.14 -18.99 0.69
N PHE A 106 -4.25 -18.03 -0.23
CA PHE A 106 -3.69 -18.16 -1.57
C PHE A 106 -2.15 -18.20 -1.54
N TYR A 107 -1.56 -17.34 -0.72
CA TYR A 107 -0.12 -17.35 -0.47
C TYR A 107 0.36 -18.69 0.08
N ARG A 108 -0.36 -19.22 1.09
CA ARG A 108 0.00 -20.47 1.75
C ARG A 108 -0.16 -21.69 0.84
N ASP A 109 -1.20 -21.72 0.02
CA ASP A 109 -1.46 -22.79 -0.95
C ASP A 109 -0.36 -22.84 -2.03
N GLN A 110 0.06 -21.68 -2.52
CA GLN A 110 1.04 -21.58 -3.62
C GLN A 110 2.50 -21.70 -3.14
N TYR A 111 2.81 -21.19 -1.95
CA TYR A 111 4.17 -21.12 -1.42
C TYR A 111 4.33 -21.81 -0.05
N PRO A 112 4.04 -23.12 0.08
CA PRO A 112 4.05 -23.81 1.37
C PRO A 112 5.44 -23.89 2.02
N LYS A 113 6.52 -23.75 1.24
CA LYS A 113 7.92 -23.79 1.72
C LYS A 113 8.44 -22.42 2.16
N GLN A 114 7.73 -21.35 1.88
CA GLN A 114 8.13 -19.99 2.28
C GLN A 114 7.70 -19.71 3.73
N ILE A 115 8.31 -18.69 4.34
CA ILE A 115 7.94 -18.29 5.71
C ILE A 115 6.45 -17.92 5.73
N SER A 116 5.67 -18.61 6.56
CA SER A 116 4.26 -18.28 6.73
C SER A 116 4.10 -16.84 7.20
N PHE A 117 3.16 -16.10 6.61
CA PHE A 117 2.87 -14.71 6.97
C PHE A 117 2.73 -14.48 8.48
N ARG A 118 2.11 -15.43 9.19
CA ARG A 118 1.98 -15.42 10.67
C ARG A 118 3.31 -15.33 11.42
N HIS A 119 4.35 -15.95 10.88
CA HIS A 119 5.63 -16.12 11.57
C HIS A 119 6.68 -15.08 11.15
N ILE A 120 6.41 -14.22 10.16
CA ILE A 120 7.39 -13.27 9.62
C ILE A 120 7.98 -12.38 10.72
N LEU A 121 7.14 -11.83 11.61
CA LEU A 121 7.58 -10.95 12.70
C LEU A 121 7.80 -11.66 14.04
N THR A 122 7.77 -12.99 14.06
CA THR A 122 8.09 -13.73 15.29
C THR A 122 9.61 -13.80 15.49
N ALA A 123 10.07 -13.92 16.73
CA ALA A 123 11.50 -14.01 17.03
C ALA A 123 12.20 -15.13 16.24
N GLN A 124 11.52 -16.27 16.03
CA GLN A 124 12.04 -17.37 15.22
C GLN A 124 12.07 -17.03 13.72
N GLY A 125 11.04 -16.35 13.21
CA GLY A 125 11.00 -15.89 11.82
C GLY A 125 12.10 -14.89 11.51
N ILE A 126 12.29 -13.89 12.37
CA ILE A 126 13.33 -12.85 12.21
C ILE A 126 14.74 -13.47 12.25
N LYS A 127 14.97 -14.48 13.10
CA LYS A 127 16.25 -15.19 13.19
C LYS A 127 16.51 -16.15 12.01
N SER A 128 15.53 -16.39 11.14
CA SER A 128 15.67 -17.33 10.04
C SER A 128 16.58 -16.77 8.93
N ARG A 129 17.34 -17.65 8.28
CA ARG A 129 18.18 -17.29 7.12
C ARG A 129 17.36 -16.72 5.97
N SER A 130 16.14 -17.23 5.76
CA SER A 130 15.26 -16.74 4.71
C SER A 130 14.83 -15.29 4.97
N PHE A 131 14.46 -14.94 6.21
CA PHE A 131 14.14 -13.56 6.56
C PHE A 131 15.34 -12.63 6.36
N PHE A 132 16.51 -13.02 6.85
CA PHE A 132 17.74 -12.25 6.71
C PHE A 132 18.10 -11.98 5.24
N ASN A 133 18.10 -13.03 4.40
CA ASN A 133 18.38 -12.89 2.98
C ASN A 133 17.37 -11.98 2.28
N SER A 134 16.07 -12.14 2.56
CA SER A 134 15.02 -11.27 2.00
C SER A 134 15.18 -9.82 2.44
N ALA A 135 15.54 -9.57 3.70
CA ALA A 135 15.78 -8.21 4.21
C ALA A 135 16.98 -7.56 3.51
N ILE A 136 18.11 -8.27 3.36
CA ILE A 136 19.28 -7.77 2.64
C ILE A 136 18.96 -7.47 1.18
N ILE A 137 18.23 -8.36 0.50
CA ILE A 137 17.82 -8.15 -0.89
C ILE A 137 16.92 -6.90 -0.99
N GLY A 138 15.93 -6.76 -0.10
CA GLY A 138 15.03 -5.60 -0.10
C GLY A 138 15.75 -4.27 0.16
N ILE A 139 16.66 -4.23 1.14
CA ILE A 139 17.47 -3.05 1.43
C ILE A 139 18.38 -2.72 0.24
N SER A 140 19.06 -3.72 -0.33
CA SER A 140 19.90 -3.53 -1.52
C SER A 140 19.12 -3.01 -2.73
N LEU A 141 17.91 -3.54 -2.96
CA LEU A 141 17.06 -3.13 -4.07
C LEU A 141 16.56 -1.69 -3.91
N THR A 142 16.49 -1.17 -2.68
CA THR A 142 16.15 0.24 -2.43
C THR A 142 17.19 1.18 -3.03
N PHE A 143 18.48 0.86 -2.89
CA PHE A 143 19.55 1.65 -3.52
C PHE A 143 19.51 1.56 -5.05
N ALA A 144 19.23 0.37 -5.59
CA ALA A 144 19.04 0.20 -7.03
C ALA A 144 17.83 1.00 -7.55
N PHE A 145 16.74 1.05 -6.79
CA PHE A 145 15.56 1.85 -7.12
C PHE A 145 15.87 3.35 -7.09
N PHE A 146 16.63 3.84 -6.11
CA PHE A 146 17.08 5.24 -6.08
C PHE A 146 17.98 5.57 -7.28
N ALA A 147 18.94 4.71 -7.61
CA ALA A 147 19.80 4.89 -8.77
C ALA A 147 18.98 4.94 -10.07
N PHE A 148 18.06 3.99 -10.25
CA PHE A 148 17.16 3.95 -11.40
C PHE A 148 16.33 5.23 -11.50
N ARG A 149 15.69 5.67 -10.41
CA ARG A 149 14.87 6.88 -10.39
C ARG A 149 15.69 8.13 -10.74
N THR A 150 16.90 8.25 -10.20
CA THR A 150 17.80 9.36 -10.53
C THR A 150 18.21 9.34 -12.00
N ILE A 151 18.63 8.20 -12.53
CA ILE A 151 19.01 8.06 -13.95
C ILE A 151 17.82 8.39 -14.86
N PHE A 152 16.63 7.88 -14.53
CA PHE A 152 15.41 8.14 -15.27
C PHE A 152 15.11 9.64 -15.37
N HIS A 153 15.12 10.36 -14.24
CA HIS A 153 14.87 11.81 -14.25
C HIS A 153 15.97 12.62 -14.94
N LEU A 154 17.24 12.17 -14.88
CA LEU A 154 18.32 12.82 -15.65
C LEU A 154 18.09 12.67 -17.16
N ILE A 155 17.66 11.50 -17.62
CA ILE A 155 17.32 11.25 -19.02
C ILE A 155 16.08 12.06 -19.43
N GLU A 156 15.04 12.06 -18.59
CA GLU A 156 13.83 12.85 -18.79
C GLU A 156 14.14 14.34 -19.00
N ASN A 157 14.92 14.93 -18.08
CA ASN A 157 15.35 16.32 -18.16
C ASN A 157 16.17 16.60 -19.44
N LYS A 158 17.05 15.66 -19.85
CA LYS A 158 17.84 15.80 -21.08
C LYS A 158 16.99 15.75 -22.34
N MET A 159 15.90 14.98 -22.32
CA MET A 159 14.97 14.87 -23.44
C MET A 159 13.91 15.98 -23.46
N GLY A 160 13.96 16.93 -22.53
CA GLY A 160 13.01 18.04 -22.44
C GLY A 160 11.70 17.69 -21.72
N GLY A 161 11.63 16.51 -21.11
CA GLY A 161 10.54 16.16 -20.19
C GLY A 161 10.75 16.87 -18.86
N PHE A 162 9.64 17.18 -18.18
CA PHE A 162 9.68 17.69 -16.81
C PHE A 162 8.64 16.96 -15.96
N THR A 163 9.02 16.60 -14.74
CA THR A 163 8.10 16.10 -13.73
C THR A 163 7.86 17.21 -12.70
N THR A 164 6.61 17.64 -12.54
CA THR A 164 6.23 18.52 -11.43
C THR A 164 6.41 17.75 -10.12
N THR A 165 7.40 18.13 -9.33
CA THR A 165 7.60 17.54 -8.01
C THR A 165 6.83 18.40 -7.00
N GLU A 166 5.88 17.80 -6.29
CA GLU A 166 5.21 18.51 -5.20
C GLU A 166 6.25 18.93 -4.14
N VAL A 167 6.09 20.14 -3.60
CA VAL A 167 6.93 20.60 -2.49
C VAL A 167 6.75 19.62 -1.32
N PRO A 168 7.83 19.06 -0.76
CA PRO A 168 7.71 18.17 0.38
C PRO A 168 6.96 18.86 1.52
N LYS A 169 5.96 18.20 2.11
CA LYS A 169 5.23 18.70 3.27
C LYS A 169 6.12 18.62 4.52
N PHE A 170 6.99 19.61 4.68
CA PHE A 170 7.91 19.68 5.83
C PHE A 170 7.19 19.91 7.16
N ASP A 171 5.94 20.39 7.15
CA ASP A 171 5.13 20.64 8.35
C ASP A 171 4.90 19.38 9.18
N MET A 172 4.94 18.20 8.55
CA MET A 172 4.85 16.92 9.25
C MET A 172 6.04 16.69 10.21
N LEU A 173 7.19 17.33 9.96
CA LEU A 173 8.36 17.30 10.84
C LEU A 173 8.17 18.15 12.11
N SER A 174 7.24 19.09 12.09
CA SER A 174 6.91 19.98 13.20
C SER A 174 5.88 19.38 14.17
N THR A 175 5.42 18.15 13.92
CA THR A 175 4.54 17.41 14.82
C THR A 175 5.30 16.82 16.01
N TYR A 176 4.59 16.40 17.05
CA TYR A 176 5.22 15.85 18.26
C TYR A 176 5.99 14.55 18.00
N ILE A 177 5.52 13.70 17.07
CA ILE A 177 6.11 12.39 16.75
C ILE A 177 6.34 12.27 15.23
N PRO A 178 7.35 12.95 14.66
CA PRO A 178 7.48 13.13 13.22
C PRO A 178 7.75 11.84 12.42
N PHE A 179 8.30 10.80 13.06
CA PHE A 179 8.59 9.53 12.38
C PHE A 179 7.34 8.64 12.15
N VAL A 180 6.24 8.87 12.89
CA VAL A 180 5.06 7.99 12.83
C VAL A 180 4.39 8.05 11.46
N GLY A 181 4.28 9.25 10.87
CA GLY A 181 3.69 9.42 9.54
C GLY A 181 4.48 8.67 8.46
N VAL A 182 5.81 8.75 8.50
CA VAL A 182 6.69 8.06 7.53
C VAL A 182 6.60 6.54 7.71
N LEU A 183 6.63 6.06 8.96
CA LEU A 183 6.50 4.63 9.27
C LEU A 183 5.16 4.08 8.81
N LEU A 184 4.06 4.79 9.10
CA LEU A 184 2.71 4.42 8.68
C LEU A 184 2.58 4.40 7.16
N ALA A 185 3.09 5.43 6.47
CA ALA A 185 3.04 5.51 5.02
C ALA A 185 3.76 4.31 4.37
N GLY A 186 4.97 3.99 4.85
CA GLY A 186 5.75 2.85 4.37
C GLY A 186 5.07 1.51 4.67
N LEU A 187 4.69 1.27 5.92
CA LEU A 187 4.11 0.00 6.36
C LEU A 187 2.73 -0.26 5.73
N SER A 188 1.85 0.74 5.68
CA SER A 188 0.52 0.60 5.09
C SER A 188 0.60 0.37 3.58
N ARG A 189 1.52 1.04 2.88
CA ARG A 189 1.77 0.81 1.45
C ARG A 189 2.34 -0.59 1.22
N ALA A 190 3.36 -0.99 1.97
CA ALA A 190 3.95 -2.32 1.87
C ALA A 190 2.91 -3.41 2.07
N ILE A 191 2.15 -3.37 3.17
CA ILE A 191 1.13 -4.39 3.46
C ILE A 191 0.07 -4.44 2.37
N ARG A 192 -0.47 -3.31 1.90
CA ARG A 192 -1.49 -3.33 0.85
C ARG A 192 -0.96 -3.90 -0.47
N ILE A 193 0.19 -3.43 -0.95
CA ILE A 193 0.72 -3.85 -2.26
C ILE A 193 1.18 -5.31 -2.20
N GLU A 194 1.91 -5.71 -1.14
CA GLU A 194 2.36 -7.10 -0.99
C GLU A 194 1.17 -8.06 -0.84
N THR A 195 0.14 -7.68 -0.08
CA THR A 195 -1.05 -8.52 0.11
C THR A 195 -1.83 -8.69 -1.20
N ILE A 196 -2.09 -7.59 -1.92
CA ILE A 196 -2.89 -7.61 -3.15
C ILE A 196 -2.14 -8.34 -4.27
N PHE A 197 -0.87 -8.00 -4.51
CA PHE A 197 -0.16 -8.50 -5.68
C PHE A 197 0.63 -9.78 -5.41
N ARG A 198 1.43 -9.83 -4.33
CA ARG A 198 2.38 -10.94 -4.10
C ARG A 198 1.73 -12.10 -3.35
N MET A 199 0.88 -11.82 -2.38
CA MET A 199 0.15 -12.86 -1.64
C MET A 199 -1.07 -13.38 -2.39
N PHE A 200 -1.71 -12.55 -3.21
CA PHE A 200 -2.92 -12.94 -3.93
C PHE A 200 -2.74 -13.01 -5.45
N PHE A 201 -2.52 -11.88 -6.13
CA PHE A 201 -2.71 -11.82 -7.58
C PHE A 201 -1.72 -12.71 -8.36
N ILE A 202 -0.45 -12.73 -7.98
CA ILE A 202 0.56 -13.61 -8.59
C ILE A 202 0.20 -15.08 -8.33
N PRO A 203 -0.02 -15.56 -7.09
CA PRO A 203 -0.50 -16.92 -6.83
C PRO A 203 -1.77 -17.29 -7.58
N PHE A 204 -2.74 -16.38 -7.65
CA PHE A 204 -3.97 -16.55 -8.38
C PHE A 204 -3.67 -16.81 -9.86
N LEU A 205 -2.90 -15.93 -10.52
CA LEU A 205 -2.52 -16.10 -11.91
C LEU A 205 -1.70 -17.37 -12.14
N GLN A 206 -0.76 -17.70 -11.25
CA GLN A 206 0.03 -18.93 -11.34
C GLN A 206 -0.85 -20.18 -11.30
N LYS A 207 -1.90 -20.19 -10.48
CA LYS A 207 -2.83 -21.32 -10.39
C LYS A 207 -3.56 -21.60 -11.71
N TYR A 208 -3.95 -20.55 -12.45
CA TYR A 208 -4.68 -20.71 -13.72
C TYR A 208 -3.75 -20.85 -14.93
N THR A 209 -2.69 -20.07 -14.99
CA THR A 209 -1.79 -20.00 -16.16
C THR A 209 -0.63 -21.00 -16.09
N LYS A 210 -0.34 -21.55 -14.90
CA LYS A 210 0.80 -22.43 -14.61
C LYS A 210 2.17 -21.82 -14.95
N SER A 211 2.24 -20.50 -15.21
CA SER A 211 3.47 -19.80 -15.59
C SER A 211 3.80 -18.68 -14.61
N THR A 212 4.95 -18.79 -13.95
CA THR A 212 5.46 -17.75 -13.04
C THR A 212 5.81 -16.48 -13.80
N ILE A 213 6.43 -16.60 -14.97
CA ILE A 213 6.85 -15.44 -15.77
C ILE A 213 5.61 -14.63 -16.18
N PHE A 214 4.60 -15.30 -16.72
CA PHE A 214 3.37 -14.62 -17.12
C PHE A 214 2.67 -13.95 -15.92
N ALA A 215 2.53 -14.66 -14.80
CA ALA A 215 1.90 -14.12 -13.60
C ALA A 215 2.61 -12.86 -13.09
N VAL A 216 3.95 -12.85 -13.09
CA VAL A 216 4.75 -11.70 -12.67
C VAL A 216 4.61 -10.54 -13.66
N VAL A 217 4.71 -10.79 -14.97
CA VAL A 217 4.60 -9.74 -16.00
C VAL A 217 3.21 -9.10 -15.98
N ALA A 218 2.15 -9.89 -15.96
CA ALA A 218 0.78 -9.39 -15.91
C ALA A 218 0.52 -8.58 -14.62
N SER A 219 1.01 -9.07 -13.47
CA SER A 219 0.95 -8.34 -12.20
C SER A 219 1.68 -6.99 -12.27
N SER A 220 2.87 -6.95 -12.85
CA SER A 220 3.66 -5.73 -12.99
C SER A 220 3.01 -4.71 -13.92
N ILE A 221 2.39 -5.15 -15.02
CA ILE A 221 1.64 -4.27 -15.94
C ILE A 221 0.46 -3.64 -15.21
N ILE A 222 -0.36 -4.43 -14.52
CA ILE A 222 -1.54 -3.91 -13.80
C ILE A 222 -1.12 -2.95 -12.68
N TRP A 223 -0.05 -3.27 -11.95
CA TRP A 223 0.50 -2.36 -10.94
C TRP A 223 1.04 -1.06 -11.57
N GLY A 224 1.72 -1.14 -12.71
CA GLY A 224 2.25 0.03 -13.42
C GLY A 224 1.15 0.96 -13.96
N LEU A 225 0.04 0.39 -14.45
CA LEU A 225 -1.11 1.18 -14.92
C LEU A 225 -1.70 2.08 -13.82
N GLN A 226 -1.74 1.60 -12.57
CA GLN A 226 -2.21 2.36 -11.40
C GLN A 226 -1.31 3.54 -11.00
N HIS A 227 -0.14 3.66 -11.62
CA HIS A 227 0.80 4.73 -11.35
C HIS A 227 1.07 5.56 -12.62
N ALA A 228 0.29 5.33 -13.70
CA ALA A 228 0.46 6.05 -14.96
C ALA A 228 0.12 7.55 -14.83
N ALA A 229 -0.70 7.93 -13.84
CA ALA A 229 -1.02 9.33 -13.54
C ALA A 229 -0.17 9.94 -12.41
N HIS A 230 0.72 9.18 -11.76
CA HIS A 230 1.61 9.71 -10.72
C HIS A 230 2.80 10.44 -11.35
N GLY A 231 2.77 11.77 -11.31
CA GLY A 231 3.71 12.64 -12.00
C GLY A 231 3.12 13.05 -13.35
N PHE A 232 2.92 14.35 -13.54
CA PHE A 232 2.56 14.90 -14.84
C PHE A 232 3.77 14.78 -15.77
N HIS A 233 4.01 13.57 -16.31
CA HIS A 233 4.93 13.39 -17.42
C HIS A 233 4.23 13.92 -18.67
N GLN A 234 4.30 15.24 -18.87
CA GLN A 234 3.80 15.87 -20.09
C GLN A 234 4.66 15.38 -21.27
N PRO A 235 4.09 15.17 -22.46
CA PRO A 235 4.84 14.69 -23.61
C PRO A 235 6.04 15.59 -23.90
N PHE A 236 7.08 15.01 -24.51
CA PHE A 236 8.34 15.65 -24.97
C PHE A 236 8.17 16.80 -25.99
N TYR A 237 6.97 17.32 -26.14
CA TYR A 237 6.62 18.36 -27.09
C TYR A 237 5.54 19.25 -26.47
N MET A 238 5.88 20.53 -26.31
CA MET A 238 4.91 21.62 -26.46
C MET A 238 4.61 21.81 -27.93
#